data_AF-A0A950G933-F1
#
_entry.id   AF-A0A950G933-F1
#
_cell.length_a   1.000
_cell.length_b   1.000
_cell.length_c   1.000
_cell.angle_alpha   90.00
_cell.angle_beta   90.00
_cell.angle_gamma   90.00
#
_symmetry.space_group_name_H-M   'P 1'
#
loop_
_entity.id
_entity.type
_entity.pdbx_description
1 polymer ?
#
loop_
_entity_poly.entity_id
_entity_poly.type
_entity_poly.pdbx_seq_one_letter_code
_entity_poly.pdbx_strand_id
1 'polypeptide(L)' 'MPAQVTVFGGTGFLGRRIVERLVSDGSTVRVAVRHPERVHVGALHDGFQRMQPLAADVR' A
#
# COMPACT_ATOMS: atom_id res chain seq x y z
N MET A 1 -9.67 -12.51 -7.77
CA MET A 1 -8.56 -13.38 -7.34
C MET A 1 -7.55 -12.53 -6.61
N PRO A 2 -7.06 -12.94 -5.43
CA PRO A 2 -6.01 -12.19 -4.72
C PRO A 2 -4.74 -12.15 -5.58
N ALA A 3 -4.09 -10.99 -5.62
CA ALA A 3 -2.87 -10.76 -6.42
C ALA A 3 -1.81 -10.01 -5.63
N GLN A 4 -0.58 -10.01 -6.14
CA GLN A 4 0.49 -9.13 -5.66
C GLN A 4 0.50 -7.85 -6.50
N VAL A 5 0.15 -6.72 -5.87
CA VAL A 5 -0.03 -5.42 -6.56
C VAL A 5 0.96 -4.40 -6.01
N THR A 6 1.62 -3.64 -6.88
CA THR A 6 2.45 -2.50 -6.47
C THR A 6 1.75 -1.20 -6.81
N VAL A 7 1.56 -0.33 -5.84
CA VAL A 7 0.90 0.97 -5.98
C VAL A 7 1.90 2.08 -5.73
N PHE A 8 2.22 2.83 -6.77
CA PHE A 8 2.95 4.09 -6.66
C PHE A 8 1.99 5.19 -6.21
N GLY A 9 2.44 6.05 -5.30
CA GLY A 9 1.57 7.09 -4.72
C GLY A 9 0.45 6.54 -3.82
N GLY A 10 0.61 5.32 -3.30
CA GLY A 10 -0.36 4.64 -2.43
C GLY A 10 -0.61 5.33 -1.08
N THR A 11 0.16 6.37 -0.75
CA THR A 11 -0.03 7.22 0.44
C THR A 11 -0.80 8.51 0.16
N GLY A 12 -1.06 8.84 -1.10
CA GLY A 12 -1.78 10.05 -1.51
C GLY A 12 -3.30 9.92 -1.35
N PHE A 13 -4.03 10.98 -1.73
CA PHE A 13 -5.49 11.09 -1.58
C PHE A 13 -6.26 9.88 -2.14
N LEU A 14 -6.03 9.55 -3.41
CA LEU A 14 -6.69 8.41 -4.07
C LEU A 14 -5.98 7.09 -3.76
N GLY A 15 -4.64 7.10 -3.79
CA GLY A 15 -3.83 5.90 -3.63
C GLY A 15 -4.14 5.15 -2.34
N ARG A 16 -4.38 5.88 -1.24
CA ARG A 16 -4.76 5.26 0.05
C ARG A 16 -6.04 4.44 -0.06
N ARG A 17 -7.09 4.97 -0.69
CA ARG A 17 -8.37 4.25 -0.85
C ARG A 17 -8.24 3.01 -1.75
N ILE A 18 -7.38 3.09 -2.77
CA ILE A 18 -7.07 1.94 -3.64
C ILE A 18 -6.38 0.84 -2.83
N VAL A 19 -5.36 1.19 -2.04
CA VAL A 19 -4.64 0.24 -1.17
C VAL A 19 -5.59 -0.42 -0.18
N GLU A 20 -6.43 0.37 0.50
CA GLU A 20 -7.46 -0.15 1.42
C GLU A 20 -8.37 -1.18 0.72
N ARG A 21 -8.92 -0.84 -0.45
CA ARG A 21 -9.81 -1.75 -1.21
C ARG A 21 -9.11 -3.05 -1.61
N LEU A 22 -7.88 -2.96 -2.14
CA LEU A 22 -7.10 -4.13 -2.57
C LEU A 22 -6.77 -5.06 -1.40
N VAL A 23 -6.41 -4.50 -0.24
CA VAL A 23 -6.14 -5.28 0.98
C VAL A 23 -7.41 -5.95 1.49
N SER A 24 -8.55 -5.22 1.52
CA SER A 24 -9.86 -5.80 1.88
C SER A 24 -10.31 -6.91 0.94
N ASP A 25 -9.96 -6.85 -0.34
CA ASP A 25 -10.20 -7.91 -1.33
C ASP A 25 -9.21 -9.11 -1.21
N GLY A 26 -8.30 -9.06 -0.23
CA GLY A 26 -7.35 -10.14 0.07
C GLY A 26 -6.07 -10.09 -0.76
N SER A 27 -5.82 -9.03 -1.52
CA SER A 27 -4.57 -8.85 -2.27
C SER A 27 -3.43 -8.42 -1.35
N THR A 28 -2.20 -8.79 -1.72
CA THR A 28 -0.98 -8.29 -1.08
C THR A 28 -0.50 -7.07 -1.83
N VAL A 29 -0.37 -5.95 -1.14
CA VAL A 29 -0.10 -4.64 -1.72
C VAL A 29 1.27 -4.15 -1.27
N ARG A 30 2.12 -3.77 -2.24
CA ARG A 30 3.36 -3.04 -2.03
C ARG A 30 3.11 -1.56 -2.32
N VAL A 31 3.34 -0.69 -1.35
CA VAL A 31 3.18 0.75 -1.52
C VAL A 31 4.54 1.35 -1.83
N ALA A 32 4.75 1.70 -3.10
CA ALA A 32 5.99 2.25 -3.61
C ALA A 32 6.06 3.76 -3.35
N VAL A 33 6.97 4.18 -2.48
CA VAL A 33 7.15 5.58 -2.04
C VAL A 33 8.62 5.93 -1.86
N ARG A 34 8.95 7.21 -1.95
CA ARG A 34 10.34 7.69 -1.78
C ARG A 34 10.89 7.46 -0.37
N HIS A 35 10.01 7.58 0.63
CA HIS A 35 10.36 7.54 2.05
C HIS A 35 9.48 6.51 2.77
N PRO A 36 9.76 5.20 2.63
CA PRO A 36 8.95 4.13 3.23
C PRO A 36 8.87 4.24 4.76
N GLU A 37 9.90 4.79 5.41
CA GLU A 37 9.96 5.03 6.85
C GLU A 37 8.92 6.04 7.35
N ARG A 38 8.35 6.86 6.46
CA ARG A 38 7.32 7.84 6.78
C ARG A 38 5.89 7.28 6.65
N VAL A 39 5.75 6.05 6.17
CA VAL A 39 4.44 5.40 5.97
C VAL A 39 3.95 4.84 7.29
N HIS A 40 2.83 5.38 7.78
CA HIS A 40 2.19 4.86 8.99
C HIS A 40 1.30 3.67 8.60
N VAL A 41 1.78 2.46 8.91
CA VAL A 41 1.07 1.20 8.61
C VAL A 41 -0.20 1.04 9.47
N GLY A 42 -0.31 1.81 10.57
CA GLY A 42 -1.38 1.78 11.59
C GLY A 42 -2.82 2.02 11.14
N ALA A 43 -3.07 2.44 9.89
CA ALA A 43 -4.41 2.80 9.43
C ALA A 43 -5.23 1.62 8.87
N LEU A 44 -4.64 0.43 8.73
CA LEU A 44 -5.29 -0.74 8.12
C LEU A 44 -5.71 -1.75 9.19
N HIS A 45 -6.72 -1.44 10.00
CA HIS A 45 -7.34 -2.46 10.88
C HIS A 45 -7.71 -3.70 10.03
N ASP A 46 -7.32 -4.88 10.54
CA ASP A 46 -7.46 -6.23 9.97
C ASP A 46 -6.64 -6.58 8.70
N GLY A 47 -5.93 -5.62 8.10
CA GLY A 47 -5.18 -5.81 6.84
C GLY A 47 -3.65 -5.81 6.95
N PHE A 48 -3.10 -5.64 8.16
CA PHE A 48 -1.69 -5.33 8.43
C PHE A 48 -0.66 -6.25 7.76
N GLN A 49 -0.93 -7.55 7.63
CA GLN A 49 0.04 -8.48 7.02
C GLN A 49 0.15 -8.35 5.50
N ARG A 50 -0.84 -7.72 4.86
CA ARG A 50 -0.95 -7.65 3.40
C ARG A 50 -0.53 -6.32 2.80
N MET A 51 -0.03 -5.36 3.59
CA MET A 51 0.52 -4.10 3.08
C MET A 51 1.99 -3.94 3.48
N GLN A 52 2.85 -3.64 2.50
CA GLN A 52 4.28 -3.45 2.71
C GLN A 52 4.75 -2.15 2.05
N PRO A 53 5.38 -1.21 2.78
CA PRO A 53 6.03 -0.07 2.15
C PRO A 53 7.30 -0.52 1.42
N LEU A 54 7.53 0.02 0.23
CA LEU A 54 8.68 -0.26 -0.63
C LEU A 54 9.32 1.07 -1.06
N ALA A 55 10.64 1.20 -0.89
CA ALA A 55 11.37 2.34 -1.42
C ALA A 55 11.30 2.37 -2.94
N ALA A 56 10.86 3.49 -3.52
CA ALA A 56 10.87 3.70 -4.96
C ALA A 56 10.92 5.19 -5.31
N ASP A 57 11.66 5.53 -6.36
CA ASP A 57 11.64 6.85 -7.00
C ASP A 57 11.36 6.68 -8.50
N VAL A 58 10.35 7.38 -9.00
CA VAL A 58 9.75 7.13 -10.33
C VAL A 58 10.44 7.92 -11.45
N ARG A 59 11.23 8.95 -11.12
CA ARG A 59 11.89 9.90 -12.04
C ARG A 59 10.98 10.56 -13.08
#